data_AF-A0A7S0IA68-F1
#
_entry.id   AF-A0A7S0IA68-F1
#
_cell.length_a   1.000
_cell.length_b   1.000
_cell.length_c   1.000
_cell.angle_alpha   90.00
_cell.angle_beta   90.00
_cell.angle_gamma   90.00
#
_symmetry.space_group_name_H-M   'P 1'
#
loop_
_entity.id
_entity.type
_entity.pdbx_description
1 polymer ?
#
loop_
_entity_poly.entity_id
_entity_poly.type
_entity_poly.pdbx_seq_one_letter_code
_entity_poly.pdbx_strand_id
1 'polypeptide(L)'
;WITHAWMRSTSQNPSVSIFYRATPACCLTPVSRTPSQQDDTLEYQFKTCYARILDAKGKFTEAALRYYDLSQTKIGLVMGAGKQVGEADLAVALTSAITCAILAAAGPQRSRVLTTLYKDERCARLPVFSLLEKVYLERILQTDEVQVFSANLKPHQLGVEGEDGMSILSRAVIEHNLLSASKLYNNIAVTELGQLLGVDPQLAEETAAKMIGEERMEGKIDQVDGLIYFQDPKNTSLAIMQFDDQILDVCNQVNALIDMMERKGILPEDA
;
A
#
# COMPACT_ATOMS: atom_id res chain seq x y z
N TRP A 1 -65.94 6.22 40.66
CA TRP A 1 -66.54 7.56 40.77
C TRP A 1 -65.44 8.57 40.52
N ILE A 2 -65.49 9.25 39.35
CA ILE A 2 -65.05 10.64 39.12
C ILE A 2 -63.53 10.87 39.31
N THR A 3 -62.68 11.23 38.33
CA THR A 3 -62.85 11.94 37.05
C THR A 3 -61.55 11.86 36.25
N HIS A 4 -61.67 11.76 34.93
CA HIS A 4 -60.63 12.12 33.97
C HIS A 4 -60.19 13.57 34.18
N ALA A 5 -58.89 13.81 34.32
CA ALA A 5 -58.29 15.14 34.13
C ALA A 5 -57.12 14.99 33.15
N TRP A 6 -57.44 15.01 31.85
CA TRP A 6 -56.45 15.25 30.80
C TRP A 6 -56.19 16.75 30.76
N MET A 7 -55.03 17.19 31.24
CA MET A 7 -54.57 18.56 31.00
C MET A 7 -53.71 18.55 29.74
N ARG A 8 -54.33 18.94 28.62
CA ARG A 8 -53.65 19.18 27.35
C ARG A 8 -52.96 20.55 27.44
N SER A 9 -51.64 20.57 27.55
CA SER A 9 -50.86 21.76 27.20
C SER A 9 -50.37 21.59 25.76
N THR A 10 -50.98 22.35 24.85
CA THR A 10 -50.50 22.52 23.49
C THR A 10 -49.25 23.39 23.50
N SER A 11 -48.11 22.79 23.18
CA SER A 11 -46.92 23.50 22.70
C SER A 11 -46.20 22.62 21.67
N GLN A 12 -45.88 23.22 20.53
CA GLN A 12 -45.36 22.59 19.32
C GLN A 12 -43.89 22.16 19.50
N ASN A 13 -43.63 20.86 19.72
CA ASN A 13 -42.42 20.16 19.23
C ASN A 13 -42.48 18.64 19.53
N PRO A 14 -42.26 17.73 18.56
CA PRO A 14 -42.45 16.29 18.74
C PRO A 14 -41.15 15.57 19.14
N SER A 15 -40.44 16.06 20.16
CA SER A 15 -39.29 15.35 20.71
C SER A 15 -39.12 15.75 22.16
N VAL A 16 -38.87 14.77 23.02
CA VAL A 16 -38.69 14.88 24.47
C VAL A 16 -40.00 14.76 25.27
N SER A 17 -40.33 13.52 25.66
CA SER A 17 -41.23 13.22 26.78
C SER A 17 -40.38 13.02 28.03
N ILE A 18 -40.41 13.98 28.97
CA ILE A 18 -39.72 13.87 30.26
C ILE A 18 -40.66 13.21 31.27
N PHE A 19 -40.33 11.99 31.68
CA PHE A 19 -40.93 11.35 32.87
C PHE A 19 -39.97 11.52 34.05
N TYR A 20 -40.41 12.21 35.10
CA TYR A 20 -39.73 12.20 36.39
C TYR A 20 -40.37 11.15 37.30
N ARG A 21 -39.56 10.25 37.86
CA ARG A 21 -39.91 9.44 39.02
C ARG A 21 -38.85 9.65 40.10
N ALA A 22 -39.29 10.04 41.29
CA ALA A 22 -38.43 10.22 42.46
C ALA A 22 -37.85 8.88 42.93
N THR A 23 -36.56 8.88 43.27
CA THR A 23 -35.74 7.76 43.75
C THR A 23 -36.02 7.46 45.24
N PRO A 24 -35.56 6.31 45.81
CA PRO A 24 -34.19 6.27 46.33
C PRO A 24 -33.47 4.90 46.19
N ALA A 25 -32.13 4.96 46.26
CA ALA A 25 -31.18 3.87 46.51
C ALA A 25 -30.94 2.83 45.37
N CYS A 26 -29.99 3.14 44.49
CA CYS A 26 -28.83 2.27 44.17
C CYS A 26 -27.95 3.06 43.18
N CYS A 27 -26.76 3.47 43.60
CA CYS A 27 -25.82 4.17 42.73
C CYS A 27 -25.20 3.19 41.73
N LEU A 28 -25.96 2.78 40.72
CA LEU A 28 -25.41 2.40 39.43
C LEU A 28 -25.53 3.64 38.55
N THR A 29 -24.41 4.31 38.30
CA THR A 29 -24.33 5.34 37.27
C THR A 29 -24.88 4.77 35.97
N PRO A 30 -25.90 5.38 35.34
CA PRO A 30 -26.31 4.99 34.00
C PRO A 30 -25.14 5.36 33.08
N VAL A 31 -24.42 4.38 32.55
CA VAL A 31 -23.62 4.60 31.36
C VAL A 31 -24.63 4.90 30.26
N SER A 32 -24.84 6.18 29.98
CA SER A 32 -25.54 6.67 28.80
C SER A 32 -24.75 6.19 27.58
N ARG A 33 -25.06 5.00 27.07
CA ARG A 33 -24.62 4.57 25.75
C ARG A 33 -25.32 5.47 24.73
N THR A 34 -24.60 6.47 24.24
CA THR A 34 -24.98 7.16 23.01
C THR A 34 -24.99 6.14 21.88
N PRO A 35 -26.08 6.01 21.09
CA PRO A 35 -26.19 5.02 20.02
C PRO A 35 -25.00 5.04 19.05
N SER A 36 -24.44 6.23 18.79
CA SER A 36 -23.29 6.44 17.89
C SER A 36 -22.02 5.66 18.28
N GLN A 37 -21.72 5.53 19.57
CA GLN A 37 -20.46 4.92 19.99
C GLN A 37 -20.45 3.39 19.85
N GLN A 38 -21.61 2.74 19.99
CA GLN A 38 -21.71 1.29 19.74
C GLN A 38 -21.62 0.98 18.25
N ASP A 39 -22.21 1.83 17.41
CA ASP A 39 -22.19 1.67 15.96
C ASP A 39 -20.76 1.85 15.41
N ASP A 40 -20.02 2.87 15.84
CA ASP A 40 -18.62 3.09 15.43
C ASP A 40 -17.70 1.93 15.85
N THR A 41 -17.93 1.39 17.05
CA THR A 41 -17.17 0.24 17.58
C THR A 41 -17.40 -1.01 16.73
N LEU A 42 -18.65 -1.26 16.34
CA LEU A 42 -19.04 -2.43 15.56
C LEU A 42 -18.58 -2.29 14.11
N GLU A 43 -18.63 -1.08 13.55
CA GLU A 43 -18.08 -0.76 12.24
C GLU A 43 -16.56 -1.00 12.19
N TYR A 44 -15.81 -0.57 13.20
CA TYR A 44 -14.37 -0.82 13.27
C TYR A 44 -14.04 -2.32 13.33
N GLN A 45 -14.77 -3.08 14.15
CA GLN A 45 -14.61 -4.54 14.22
C GLN A 45 -14.92 -5.21 12.89
N PHE A 46 -16.01 -4.80 12.25
CA PHE A 46 -16.38 -5.29 10.92
C PHE A 46 -15.27 -5.01 9.90
N LYS A 47 -14.77 -3.77 9.82
CA LYS A 47 -13.67 -3.39 8.91
C LYS A 47 -12.40 -4.19 9.18
N THR A 48 -12.08 -4.43 10.45
CA THR A 48 -10.92 -5.23 10.86
C THR A 48 -11.05 -6.68 10.41
N CYS A 49 -12.20 -7.30 10.65
CA CYS A 49 -12.48 -8.67 10.20
C CYS A 49 -12.47 -8.75 8.67
N TYR A 50 -13.06 -7.77 7.99
CA TYR A 50 -13.12 -7.72 6.54
C TYR A 50 -11.71 -7.62 5.92
N ALA A 51 -10.84 -6.75 6.44
CA ALA A 51 -9.45 -6.65 6.00
C ALA A 51 -8.69 -7.99 6.18
N ARG A 52 -8.87 -8.66 7.33
CA ARG A 52 -8.26 -9.97 7.61
C ARG A 52 -8.74 -11.07 6.67
N ILE A 53 -10.02 -11.07 6.32
CA ILE A 53 -10.58 -12.04 5.36
C ILE A 53 -9.99 -11.83 3.97
N LEU A 54 -9.82 -10.57 3.53
CA LEU A 54 -9.19 -10.28 2.24
C LEU A 54 -7.72 -10.70 2.20
N ASP A 55 -6.97 -10.39 3.27
CA ASP A 55 -5.58 -10.79 3.48
C ASP A 55 -5.43 -12.32 3.43
N ALA A 56 -6.28 -13.05 4.16
CA ALA A 56 -6.27 -14.53 4.15
C ALA A 56 -6.73 -15.16 2.82
N LYS A 57 -7.45 -14.42 1.97
CA LYS A 57 -7.90 -14.87 0.65
C LYS A 57 -6.89 -14.57 -0.48
N GLY A 58 -5.74 -13.98 -0.17
CA GLY A 58 -4.77 -13.55 -1.18
C GLY A 58 -5.16 -12.28 -1.94
N LYS A 59 -6.24 -11.59 -1.54
CA LYS A 59 -6.69 -10.32 -2.16
C LYS A 59 -5.89 -9.12 -1.61
N PHE A 60 -4.57 -9.18 -1.77
CA PHE A 60 -3.64 -8.28 -1.08
C PHE A 60 -3.82 -6.80 -1.40
N THR A 61 -4.11 -6.44 -2.66
CA THR A 61 -4.31 -5.03 -3.05
C THR A 61 -5.55 -4.44 -2.37
N GLU A 62 -6.64 -5.19 -2.29
CA GLU A 62 -7.87 -4.77 -1.60
C GLU A 62 -7.64 -4.73 -0.08
N ALA A 63 -6.96 -5.74 0.46
CA ALA A 63 -6.63 -5.82 1.89
C ALA A 63 -5.76 -4.65 2.35
N ALA A 64 -4.76 -4.27 1.55
CA ALA A 64 -3.87 -3.14 1.84
C ALA A 64 -4.64 -1.83 2.00
N LEU A 65 -5.59 -1.56 1.09
CA LEU A 65 -6.47 -0.39 1.18
C LEU A 65 -7.32 -0.41 2.45
N ARG A 66 -7.91 -1.57 2.81
CA ARG A 66 -8.72 -1.68 4.03
C ARG A 66 -7.90 -1.52 5.31
N TYR A 67 -6.69 -2.05 5.36
CA TYR A 67 -5.77 -1.81 6.48
C TYR A 67 -5.31 -0.35 6.55
N TYR A 68 -5.10 0.30 5.40
CA TYR A 68 -4.79 1.72 5.35
C TYR A 68 -5.97 2.58 5.86
N ASP A 69 -7.20 2.28 5.46
CA ASP A 69 -8.42 2.93 5.99
C ASP A 69 -8.51 2.78 7.52
N LEU A 70 -8.22 1.58 8.04
CA LEU A 70 -8.19 1.33 9.48
C LEU A 70 -7.14 2.19 10.20
N SER A 71 -5.99 2.43 9.59
CA SER A 71 -4.92 3.29 10.15
C SER A 71 -5.31 4.77 10.26
N GLN A 72 -6.36 5.21 9.54
CA GLN A 72 -6.88 6.58 9.59
C GLN A 72 -7.97 6.77 10.66
N THR A 73 -8.33 5.70 11.39
CA THR A 73 -9.35 5.77 12.44
C THR A 73 -8.88 6.63 13.61
N LYS A 74 -9.82 7.33 14.27
CA LYS A 74 -9.53 8.18 15.44
C LYS A 74 -9.00 7.35 16.62
N ILE A 75 -7.96 7.89 17.27
CA ILE A 75 -7.42 7.36 18.52
C ILE A 75 -8.49 7.42 19.63
N GLY A 76 -8.53 6.41 20.50
CA GLY A 76 -9.43 6.36 21.65
C GLY A 76 -10.79 5.70 21.38
N LEU A 77 -11.01 5.19 20.17
CA LEU A 77 -12.20 4.40 19.84
C LEU A 77 -12.17 3.08 20.63
N VAL A 78 -13.26 2.75 21.33
CA VAL A 78 -13.35 1.52 22.12
C VAL A 78 -13.57 0.35 21.18
N MET A 79 -12.71 -0.67 21.24
CA MET A 79 -12.91 -1.98 20.64
C MET A 79 -13.70 -2.90 21.59
N GLY A 80 -14.22 -4.00 21.05
CA GLY A 80 -14.88 -5.03 21.84
C GLY A 80 -14.01 -5.47 23.03
N ALA A 81 -14.65 -5.69 24.19
CA ALA A 81 -14.03 -5.96 25.48
C ALA A 81 -13.30 -4.78 26.17
N GLY A 82 -13.54 -3.53 25.74
CA GLY A 82 -13.09 -2.33 26.48
C GLY A 82 -11.66 -1.88 26.18
N LYS A 83 -10.96 -2.52 25.23
CA LYS A 83 -9.65 -2.07 24.74
C LYS A 83 -9.83 -0.85 23.84
N GLN A 84 -9.10 0.24 24.08
CA GLN A 84 -9.13 1.41 23.17
C GLN A 84 -8.09 1.27 22.05
N VAL A 85 -8.42 1.79 20.86
CA VAL A 85 -7.48 1.90 19.75
C VAL A 85 -6.39 2.90 20.13
N GLY A 86 -5.20 2.39 20.37
CA GLY A 86 -4.00 3.20 20.62
C GLY A 86 -3.19 3.46 19.36
N GLU A 87 -2.17 4.30 19.48
CA GLU A 87 -1.20 4.57 18.40
C GLU A 87 -0.51 3.29 17.91
N ALA A 88 -0.21 2.36 18.84
CA ALA A 88 0.36 1.06 18.51
C ALA A 88 -0.55 0.19 17.63
N ASP A 89 -1.88 0.21 17.85
CA ASP A 89 -2.81 -0.55 17.03
C ASP A 89 -2.91 0.05 15.61
N LEU A 90 -2.85 1.38 15.49
CA LEU A 90 -2.81 2.06 14.19
C LEU A 90 -1.50 1.78 13.43
N ALA A 91 -0.37 1.73 14.14
CA ALA A 91 0.93 1.36 13.56
C ALA A 91 0.93 -0.09 13.04
N VAL A 92 0.29 -1.03 13.75
CA VAL A 92 0.11 -2.41 13.27
C VAL A 92 -0.80 -2.48 12.04
N ALA A 93 -1.87 -1.68 12.00
CA ALA A 93 -2.73 -1.59 10.82
C ALA A 93 -1.94 -1.06 9.60
N LEU A 94 -1.16 0.00 9.78
CA LEU A 94 -0.33 0.57 8.72
C LEU A 94 0.77 -0.41 8.26
N THR A 95 1.41 -1.11 9.19
CA THR A 95 2.37 -2.18 8.89
C THR A 95 1.73 -3.30 8.08
N SER A 96 0.50 -3.70 8.44
CA SER A 96 -0.27 -4.72 7.70
C SER A 96 -0.64 -4.23 6.29
N ALA A 97 -0.94 -2.94 6.12
CA ALA A 97 -1.20 -2.33 4.82
C ALA A 97 0.03 -2.39 3.91
N ILE A 98 1.20 -2.01 4.42
CA ILE A 98 2.48 -2.10 3.71
C ILE A 98 2.80 -3.54 3.34
N THR A 99 2.65 -4.46 4.29
CA THR A 99 2.91 -5.89 4.07
C THR A 99 2.05 -6.45 2.94
N CYS A 100 0.74 -6.17 2.95
CA CYS A 100 -0.16 -6.59 1.88
C CYS A 100 0.19 -5.92 0.54
N ALA A 101 0.54 -4.63 0.54
CA ALA A 101 0.93 -3.95 -0.70
C ALA A 101 2.19 -4.56 -1.34
N ILE A 102 3.16 -4.99 -0.51
CA ILE A 102 4.38 -5.66 -0.99
C ILE A 102 4.06 -7.04 -1.56
N LEU A 103 3.23 -7.84 -0.89
CA LEU A 103 2.81 -9.19 -1.31
C LEU A 103 1.89 -9.19 -2.55
N ALA A 104 1.21 -8.09 -2.84
CA ALA A 104 0.35 -7.98 -4.01
C ALA A 104 1.14 -8.16 -5.31
N ALA A 105 0.51 -8.78 -6.32
CA ALA A 105 1.08 -8.92 -7.66
C ALA A 105 1.39 -7.55 -8.29
N ALA A 106 2.47 -7.48 -9.08
CA ALA A 106 2.88 -6.26 -9.75
C ALA A 106 1.78 -5.75 -10.70
N GLY A 107 1.46 -4.46 -10.65
CA GLY A 107 0.47 -3.85 -11.54
C GLY A 107 0.02 -2.43 -11.14
N PRO A 108 -0.77 -1.73 -11.98
CA PRO A 108 -1.08 -0.31 -11.78
C PRO A 108 -1.80 0.00 -10.46
N GLN A 109 -2.69 -0.89 -10.03
CA GLN A 109 -3.43 -0.71 -8.78
C GLN A 109 -2.50 -0.81 -7.56
N ARG A 110 -1.55 -1.75 -7.58
CA ARG A 110 -0.51 -1.88 -6.54
C ARG A 110 0.38 -0.63 -6.50
N SER A 111 0.84 -0.13 -7.65
CA SER A 111 1.69 1.06 -7.70
C SER A 111 1.00 2.31 -7.11
N ARG A 112 -0.31 2.45 -7.30
CA ARG A 112 -1.10 3.52 -6.66
C ARG A 112 -1.11 3.37 -5.14
N VAL A 113 -1.37 2.17 -4.62
CA VAL A 113 -1.36 1.90 -3.17
C VAL A 113 0.02 2.18 -2.58
N LEU A 114 1.10 1.72 -3.23
CA LEU A 114 2.47 2.00 -2.80
C LEU A 114 2.78 3.49 -2.77
N THR A 115 2.31 4.26 -3.75
CA THR A 115 2.45 5.72 -3.78
C THR A 115 1.77 6.38 -2.59
N THR A 116 0.56 5.95 -2.25
CA THR A 116 -0.18 6.47 -1.08
C THR A 116 0.57 6.16 0.21
N LEU A 117 1.08 4.94 0.36
CA LEU A 117 1.82 4.53 1.56
C LEU A 117 3.18 5.22 1.69
N TYR A 118 3.92 5.39 0.59
CA TYR A 118 5.23 6.05 0.60
C TYR A 118 5.14 7.54 0.95
N LYS A 119 4.06 8.22 0.52
CA LYS A 119 3.81 9.63 0.82
C LYS A 119 3.32 9.87 2.26
N ASP A 120 2.92 8.83 2.99
CA ASP A 120 2.50 8.95 4.39
C ASP A 120 3.74 8.97 5.30
N GLU A 121 3.99 10.11 5.95
CA GLU A 121 5.14 10.30 6.86
C GLU A 121 5.16 9.28 8.03
N ARG A 122 3.99 8.74 8.42
CA ARG A 122 3.90 7.74 9.49
C ARG A 122 4.60 6.43 9.11
N CYS A 123 4.65 6.12 7.81
CA CYS A 123 5.33 4.94 7.30
C CYS A 123 6.84 5.00 7.54
N ALA A 124 7.45 6.19 7.54
CA ALA A 124 8.90 6.37 7.71
C ALA A 124 9.43 5.89 9.07
N ARG A 125 8.55 5.79 10.08
CA ARG A 125 8.91 5.32 11.43
C ARG A 125 8.77 3.80 11.61
N LEU A 126 8.19 3.11 10.64
CA LEU A 126 7.94 1.67 10.72
C LEU A 126 9.18 0.87 10.30
N PRO A 127 9.41 -0.31 10.90
CA PRO A 127 10.56 -1.16 10.56
C PRO A 127 10.52 -1.69 9.11
N VAL A 128 9.34 -1.73 8.50
CA VAL A 128 9.13 -2.18 7.11
C VAL A 128 9.37 -1.10 6.06
N PHE A 129 9.72 0.13 6.47
CA PHE A 129 9.83 1.27 5.56
C PHE A 129 10.94 1.12 4.51
N SER A 130 12.11 0.59 4.89
CA SER A 130 13.22 0.39 3.96
C SER A 130 12.83 -0.48 2.76
N LEU A 131 12.04 -1.52 3.02
CA LEU A 131 11.53 -2.40 1.97
C LEU A 131 10.45 -1.71 1.14
N LEU A 132 9.55 -0.95 1.77
CA LEU A 132 8.54 -0.14 1.07
C LEU A 132 9.21 0.86 0.11
N GLU A 133 10.25 1.56 0.54
CA GLU A 133 10.99 2.52 -0.27
C GLU A 133 11.60 1.83 -1.51
N LYS A 134 12.27 0.69 -1.32
CA LYS A 134 12.86 -0.08 -2.43
C LYS A 134 11.79 -0.56 -3.42
N VAL A 135 10.67 -1.07 -2.92
CA VAL A 135 9.58 -1.54 -3.76
C VAL A 135 8.94 -0.37 -4.52
N TYR A 136 8.73 0.77 -3.87
CA TYR A 136 8.15 1.96 -4.48
C TYR A 136 9.06 2.58 -5.56
N LEU A 137 10.37 2.63 -5.29
CA LEU A 137 11.38 3.12 -6.23
C LEU A 137 11.82 2.05 -7.26
N GLU A 138 11.14 0.90 -7.28
CA GLU A 138 11.36 -0.19 -8.24
C GLU A 138 12.84 -0.64 -8.28
N ARG A 139 13.43 -0.75 -7.09
CA ARG A 139 14.77 -1.30 -6.89
C ARG A 139 14.70 -2.81 -6.71
N ILE A 140 15.76 -3.49 -7.14
CA ILE A 140 15.94 -4.93 -6.93
C ILE A 140 16.06 -5.23 -5.43
N LEU A 141 15.28 -6.21 -4.98
CA LEU A 141 15.27 -6.70 -3.60
C LEU A 141 16.28 -7.82 -3.42
N GLN A 142 17.15 -7.69 -2.42
CA GLN A 142 18.15 -8.70 -2.10
C GLN A 142 17.57 -9.81 -1.21
N THR A 143 18.15 -11.01 -1.28
CA THR A 143 17.64 -12.20 -0.61
C THR A 143 17.65 -12.07 0.92
N ASP A 144 18.67 -11.43 1.49
CA ASP A 144 18.80 -11.18 2.93
C ASP A 144 17.67 -10.30 3.48
N GLU A 145 17.33 -9.22 2.77
CA GLU A 145 16.24 -8.32 3.14
C GLU A 145 14.88 -9.01 3.08
N VAL A 146 14.67 -9.85 2.06
CA VAL A 146 13.46 -10.65 1.90
C VAL A 146 13.34 -11.70 3.02
N GLN A 147 14.45 -12.28 3.49
CA GLN A 147 14.43 -13.20 4.64
C GLN A 147 14.10 -12.50 5.95
N VAL A 148 14.63 -11.30 6.18
CA VAL A 148 14.25 -10.49 7.36
C VAL A 148 12.76 -10.13 7.31
N PHE A 149 12.24 -9.82 6.12
CA PHE A 149 10.82 -9.55 5.93
C PHE A 149 9.94 -10.79 6.15
N SER A 150 10.33 -11.94 5.60
CA SER A 150 9.55 -13.18 5.70
C SER A 150 9.41 -13.67 7.14
N ALA A 151 10.41 -13.44 7.99
CA ALA A 151 10.36 -13.74 9.42
C ALA A 151 9.26 -12.96 10.18
N ASN A 152 8.82 -11.83 9.66
CA ASN A 152 7.78 -10.99 10.24
C ASN A 152 6.37 -11.27 9.68
N LEU A 153 6.25 -12.16 8.69
CA LEU A 153 4.98 -12.51 8.06
C LEU A 153 4.14 -13.45 8.91
N LYS A 154 2.83 -13.35 8.75
CA LYS A 154 1.88 -14.25 9.42
C LYS A 154 1.89 -15.63 8.74
N PRO A 155 1.56 -16.72 9.44
CA PRO A 155 1.54 -18.07 8.87
C PRO A 155 0.69 -18.19 7.60
N HIS A 156 -0.46 -17.49 7.53
CA HIS A 156 -1.32 -17.52 6.33
C HIS A 156 -0.73 -16.78 5.13
N GLN A 157 0.20 -15.85 5.34
CA GLN A 157 0.89 -15.08 4.29
C GLN A 157 2.12 -15.81 3.75
N LEU A 158 2.66 -16.74 4.54
CA LEU A 158 3.70 -17.69 4.13
C LEU A 158 3.13 -18.91 3.39
N GLY A 159 1.83 -18.87 3.09
CA GLY A 159 1.17 -19.92 2.33
C GLY A 159 1.80 -20.11 0.94
N VAL A 160 1.72 -21.34 0.46
CA VAL A 160 1.99 -21.69 -0.93
C VAL A 160 0.71 -21.44 -1.72
N GLU A 161 0.77 -20.60 -2.74
CA GLU A 161 -0.34 -20.38 -3.66
C GLU A 161 0.05 -20.87 -5.06
N GLY A 162 -0.80 -21.70 -5.64
CA GLY A 162 -0.67 -22.17 -7.03
C GLY A 162 -0.26 -23.64 -7.17
N GLU A 163 -0.42 -24.16 -8.38
CA GLU A 163 -0.03 -25.52 -8.76
C GLU A 163 1.50 -25.71 -8.72
N ASP A 164 2.25 -24.60 -8.80
CA ASP A 164 3.71 -24.55 -8.93
C ASP A 164 4.46 -24.75 -7.60
N GLY A 165 3.74 -24.83 -6.47
CA GLY A 165 4.34 -25.07 -5.14
C GLY A 165 5.14 -23.89 -4.56
N MET A 166 5.09 -22.71 -5.18
CA MET A 166 5.84 -21.53 -4.77
C MET A 166 5.11 -20.70 -3.69
N SER A 167 5.86 -20.11 -2.75
CA SER A 167 5.32 -19.17 -1.77
C SER A 167 4.81 -17.89 -2.44
N ILE A 168 3.75 -17.31 -1.89
CA ILE A 168 3.21 -16.00 -2.33
C ILE A 168 4.31 -14.93 -2.37
N LEU A 169 5.08 -14.84 -1.27
CA LEU A 169 6.18 -13.88 -1.16
C LEU A 169 7.24 -14.08 -2.25
N SER A 170 7.72 -15.31 -2.47
CA SER A 170 8.78 -15.56 -3.45
C SER A 170 8.31 -15.18 -4.85
N ARG A 171 7.07 -15.50 -5.21
CA ARG A 171 6.49 -15.10 -6.49
C ARG A 171 6.43 -13.58 -6.64
N ALA A 172 5.91 -12.88 -5.64
CA ALA A 172 5.81 -11.42 -5.65
C ALA A 172 7.20 -10.75 -5.78
N VAL A 173 8.22 -11.30 -5.11
CA VAL A 173 9.60 -10.80 -5.19
C VAL A 173 10.22 -11.04 -6.56
N ILE A 174 10.04 -12.23 -7.14
CA ILE A 174 10.56 -12.56 -8.49
C ILE A 174 9.93 -11.64 -9.52
N GLU A 175 8.59 -11.51 -9.52
CA GLU A 175 7.88 -10.63 -10.45
C GLU A 175 8.30 -9.15 -10.28
N HIS A 176 8.47 -8.69 -9.04
CA HIS A 176 8.95 -7.33 -8.76
C HIS A 176 10.39 -7.10 -9.24
N ASN A 177 11.30 -8.02 -8.93
CA ASN A 177 12.71 -7.91 -9.32
C ASN A 177 12.86 -7.98 -10.84
N LEU A 178 12.04 -8.79 -11.52
CA LEU A 178 12.01 -8.87 -12.97
C LEU A 178 11.55 -7.55 -13.61
N LEU A 179 10.47 -6.95 -13.09
CA LEU A 179 10.04 -5.62 -13.53
C LEU A 179 11.08 -4.53 -13.23
N SER A 180 11.81 -4.67 -12.12
CA SER A 180 12.90 -3.75 -11.78
C SER A 180 14.07 -3.91 -12.76
N ALA A 181 14.42 -5.15 -13.11
CA ALA A 181 15.45 -5.45 -14.09
C ALA A 181 15.09 -4.91 -15.49
N SER A 182 13.81 -4.94 -15.87
CA SER A 182 13.36 -4.43 -17.17
C SER A 182 13.59 -2.92 -17.37
N LYS A 183 13.76 -2.17 -16.28
CA LYS A 183 14.05 -0.73 -16.30
C LYS A 183 15.55 -0.44 -16.26
N LEU A 184 16.35 -1.40 -15.82
CA LEU A 184 17.80 -1.26 -15.66
C LEU A 184 18.57 -1.79 -16.87
N TYR A 185 18.05 -2.84 -17.52
CA TYR A 185 18.70 -3.52 -18.63
C TYR A 185 17.93 -3.30 -19.92
N ASN A 186 18.67 -3.07 -21.02
CA ASN A 186 18.08 -3.12 -22.35
C ASN A 186 17.80 -4.59 -22.76
N ASN A 187 18.73 -5.47 -22.42
CA ASN A 187 18.62 -6.92 -22.57
C ASN A 187 19.44 -7.65 -21.52
N ILE A 188 19.10 -8.90 -21.26
CA ILE A 188 19.80 -9.77 -20.31
C ILE A 188 19.72 -11.23 -20.78
N ALA A 189 20.77 -12.02 -20.55
CA ALA A 189 20.74 -13.46 -20.77
C ALA A 189 19.85 -14.14 -19.72
N VAL A 190 19.08 -15.15 -20.11
CA VAL A 190 18.16 -15.88 -19.22
C VAL A 190 18.90 -16.50 -18.03
N THR A 191 20.14 -16.96 -18.24
CA THR A 191 21.00 -17.51 -17.18
C THR A 191 21.40 -16.48 -16.13
N GLU A 192 21.74 -15.27 -16.57
CA GLU A 192 22.11 -14.15 -15.69
C GLU A 192 20.88 -13.59 -14.97
N LEU A 193 19.73 -13.57 -15.64
CA LEU A 193 18.47 -13.21 -15.03
C LEU A 193 18.09 -14.18 -13.91
N GLY A 194 18.25 -15.49 -14.12
CA GLY A 194 18.05 -16.49 -13.08
C GLY A 194 18.91 -16.22 -11.85
N GLN A 195 20.20 -15.93 -12.04
CA GLN A 195 21.11 -15.56 -10.95
C GLN A 195 20.66 -14.27 -10.23
N LEU A 196 20.26 -13.25 -10.98
CA LEU A 196 19.79 -11.97 -10.43
C LEU A 196 18.52 -12.12 -9.58
N LEU A 197 17.61 -12.99 -10.02
CA LEU A 197 16.34 -13.27 -9.33
C LEU A 197 16.49 -14.32 -8.22
N GLY A 198 17.61 -15.07 -8.19
CA GLY A 198 17.84 -16.17 -7.27
C GLY A 198 17.00 -17.41 -7.58
N VAL A 199 16.69 -17.66 -8.84
CA VAL A 199 15.87 -18.79 -9.30
C VAL A 199 16.50 -19.53 -10.48
N ASP A 200 15.95 -20.70 -10.81
CA ASP A 200 16.38 -21.45 -11.99
C ASP A 200 16.13 -20.66 -13.29
N PRO A 201 17.04 -20.69 -14.28
CA PRO A 201 16.88 -19.98 -15.54
C PRO A 201 15.56 -20.31 -16.27
N GLN A 202 15.10 -21.56 -16.21
CA GLN A 202 13.85 -21.97 -16.85
C GLN A 202 12.64 -21.28 -16.21
N LEU A 203 12.65 -21.17 -14.88
CA LEU A 203 11.60 -20.48 -14.13
C LEU A 203 11.64 -18.96 -14.37
N ALA A 204 12.83 -18.38 -14.51
CA ALA A 204 12.99 -16.97 -14.85
C ALA A 204 12.39 -16.66 -16.24
N GLU A 205 12.66 -17.50 -17.24
CA GLU A 205 12.08 -17.39 -18.59
C GLU A 205 10.56 -17.53 -18.56
N GLU A 206 10.03 -18.54 -17.87
CA GLU A 206 8.58 -18.75 -17.75
C GLU A 206 7.89 -17.56 -17.08
N THR A 207 8.49 -17.03 -16.01
CA THR A 207 7.95 -15.84 -15.31
C THR A 207 7.98 -14.61 -16.22
N ALA A 208 9.05 -14.43 -17.00
CA ALA A 208 9.13 -13.35 -17.98
C ALA A 208 8.09 -13.49 -19.09
N ALA A 209 7.93 -14.68 -19.65
CA ALA A 209 6.94 -14.97 -20.68
C ALA A 209 5.53 -14.66 -20.17
N LYS A 210 5.23 -15.03 -18.92
CA LYS A 210 3.96 -14.72 -18.26
C LYS A 210 3.74 -13.22 -18.07
N MET A 211 4.73 -12.50 -17.55
CA MET A 211 4.61 -11.05 -17.33
C MET A 211 4.45 -10.26 -18.63
N ILE A 212 5.11 -10.71 -19.70
CA ILE A 212 4.95 -10.14 -21.05
C ILE A 212 3.57 -10.47 -21.62
N GLY A 213 3.13 -11.73 -21.52
CA GLY A 213 1.82 -12.18 -22.02
C GLY A 213 0.63 -11.53 -21.31
N GLU A 214 0.79 -11.18 -20.04
CA GLU A 214 -0.22 -10.45 -19.25
C GLU A 214 -0.11 -8.92 -19.41
N GLU A 215 0.75 -8.42 -20.30
CA GLU A 215 0.98 -6.99 -20.55
C GLU A 215 1.40 -6.19 -19.31
N ARG A 216 1.99 -6.87 -18.32
CA ARG A 216 2.50 -6.24 -17.09
C ARG A 216 3.94 -5.75 -17.24
N MET A 217 4.66 -6.27 -18.22
CA MET A 217 6.04 -5.92 -18.56
C MET A 217 6.18 -5.92 -20.08
N GLU A 218 6.84 -4.90 -20.62
CA GLU A 218 7.19 -4.88 -22.05
C GLU A 218 8.46 -5.70 -22.28
N GLY A 219 8.49 -6.46 -23.37
CA GLY A 219 9.68 -7.19 -23.78
C GLY A 219 9.45 -8.25 -24.85
N LYS A 220 10.54 -8.83 -25.32
CA LYS A 220 10.60 -9.93 -26.29
C LYS A 220 11.62 -10.96 -25.81
N ILE A 221 11.29 -12.24 -25.94
CA ILE A 221 12.17 -13.35 -25.57
C ILE A 221 12.73 -13.96 -26.86
N ASP A 222 14.06 -14.02 -26.95
CA ASP A 222 14.78 -14.79 -27.96
C ASP A 222 15.26 -16.10 -27.34
N GLN A 223 14.53 -17.17 -27.65
CA GLN A 223 14.80 -18.50 -27.08
C GLN A 223 16.01 -19.19 -27.74
N VAL A 224 16.42 -18.78 -28.95
CA VAL A 224 17.56 -19.40 -29.64
C VAL A 224 18.86 -18.92 -29.03
N ASP A 225 18.97 -17.61 -28.81
CA ASP A 225 20.15 -16.99 -28.20
C ASP A 225 20.06 -16.91 -26.66
N GLY A 226 18.90 -17.22 -26.08
CA GLY A 226 18.67 -17.19 -24.64
C GLY A 226 18.72 -15.77 -24.05
N LEU A 227 18.21 -14.78 -24.79
CA LEU A 227 18.23 -13.37 -24.44
C LEU A 227 16.82 -12.81 -24.29
N ILE A 228 16.60 -11.99 -23.26
CA ILE A 228 15.38 -11.24 -23.06
C ILE A 228 15.67 -9.77 -23.36
N TYR A 229 14.91 -9.18 -24.27
CA TYR A 229 14.96 -7.77 -24.62
C TYR A 229 13.79 -7.04 -23.95
N PHE A 230 14.06 -6.06 -23.10
CA PHE A 230 13.02 -5.31 -22.39
C PHE A 230 12.56 -4.06 -23.13
N GLN A 231 13.46 -3.47 -23.92
CA GLN A 231 13.15 -2.37 -24.83
C GLN A 231 13.50 -2.77 -26.25
N ASP A 232 12.71 -2.32 -27.23
CA ASP A 232 13.04 -2.54 -28.62
C ASP A 232 14.06 -1.49 -29.09
N PRO A 233 15.34 -1.88 -29.34
CA PRO A 233 16.36 -0.94 -29.80
C PRO A 233 16.03 -0.33 -31.17
N LYS A 234 15.05 -0.90 -31.90
CA LYS A 234 14.62 -0.40 -33.21
C LYS A 234 13.53 0.66 -33.13
N ASN A 235 13.07 1.01 -31.93
CA ASN A 235 12.10 2.10 -31.78
C ASN A 235 12.81 3.46 -31.89
N THR A 236 13.21 3.80 -33.12
CA THR A 236 13.90 5.05 -33.46
C THR A 236 13.12 6.28 -32.99
N SER A 237 11.78 6.21 -32.96
CA SER A 237 10.93 7.27 -32.40
C SER A 237 11.17 7.50 -30.91
N LEU A 238 11.29 6.44 -30.11
CA LEU A 238 11.61 6.58 -28.68
C LEU A 238 13.02 7.13 -28.47
N ALA A 239 14.00 6.69 -29.26
CA ALA A 239 15.37 7.19 -29.15
C ALA A 239 15.47 8.70 -29.45
N ILE A 240 14.70 9.20 -30.43
CA ILE A 240 14.63 10.63 -30.74
C ILE A 240 13.95 11.40 -29.61
N MET A 241 12.82 10.90 -29.08
CA MET A 241 12.15 11.53 -27.93
C MET A 241 13.07 11.62 -26.71
N GLN A 242 13.83 10.55 -26.41
CA GLN A 242 14.80 10.55 -25.32
C GLN A 242 15.91 11.59 -25.53
N PHE A 243 16.35 11.80 -26.77
CA PHE A 243 17.34 12.83 -27.10
C PHE A 243 16.77 14.25 -26.89
N ASP A 244 15.52 14.49 -27.31
CA ASP A 244 14.84 15.77 -27.08
C ASP A 244 14.66 16.06 -25.57
N ASP A 245 14.27 15.05 -24.79
CA ASP A 245 14.17 15.16 -23.33
C ASP A 245 15.51 15.50 -22.68
N GLN A 246 16.61 14.88 -23.15
CA GLN A 246 17.96 15.20 -22.66
C GLN A 246 18.38 16.64 -22.99
N ILE A 247 18.04 17.14 -24.18
CA ILE A 247 18.29 18.55 -24.55
C ILE A 247 17.52 19.48 -23.60
N LEU A 248 16.25 19.18 -23.33
CA LEU A 248 15.42 19.97 -22.43
C LEU A 248 15.98 19.97 -21.01
N ASP A 249 16.42 18.81 -20.51
CA ASP A 249 17.02 18.68 -19.18
C ASP A 249 18.31 19.50 -19.04
N VAL A 250 19.19 19.46 -20.06
CA VAL A 250 20.40 20.29 -20.08
C VAL A 250 20.03 21.77 -20.07
N CYS A 251 19.05 22.19 -20.88
CA CYS A 251 18.57 23.57 -20.89
C CYS A 251 18.04 23.99 -19.51
N ASN A 252 17.25 23.15 -18.85
CA ASN A 252 16.72 23.41 -17.52
C ASN A 252 17.82 23.49 -16.45
N GLN A 253 18.85 22.64 -16.54
CA GLN A 253 20.00 22.69 -15.64
C GLN A 253 20.83 23.96 -15.83
N VAL A 254 21.01 24.41 -17.08
CA VAL A 254 21.69 25.68 -17.37
C VAL A 254 20.90 26.86 -16.80
N ASN A 255 19.58 26.90 -17.00
CA ASN A 255 18.73 27.93 -16.40
C ASN A 255 18.83 27.94 -14.87
N ALA A 256 18.77 26.76 -14.23
CA ALA A 256 18.93 26.65 -12.79
C ALA A 256 20.33 27.12 -12.30
N LEU A 257 21.38 26.90 -13.09
CA LEU A 257 22.72 27.41 -12.81
C LEU A 257 22.78 28.93 -12.92
N ILE A 258 22.16 29.52 -13.93
CA ILE A 258 22.06 30.98 -14.10
C ILE A 258 21.35 31.59 -12.88
N ASP A 259 20.18 31.06 -12.51
CA ASP A 259 19.43 31.50 -11.32
C ASP A 259 20.29 31.41 -10.04
N MET A 260 21.08 30.35 -9.90
CA MET A 260 22.01 30.19 -8.77
C MET A 260 23.17 31.19 -8.81
N MET A 261 23.66 31.58 -9.98
CA MET A 261 24.71 32.58 -10.16
C MET A 261 24.22 34.00 -9.87
N GLU A 262 23.00 34.34 -10.29
CA GLU A 262 22.33 35.60 -9.95
C GLU A 262 22.17 35.74 -8.43
N ARG A 263 21.63 34.70 -7.77
CA ARG A 263 21.47 34.68 -6.30
C ARG A 263 22.79 34.84 -5.55
N LYS A 264 23.90 34.42 -6.14
CA LYS A 264 25.25 34.55 -5.56
C LYS A 264 25.95 35.87 -5.95
N GLY A 265 25.33 36.72 -6.76
CA GLY A 265 25.89 38.00 -7.20
C GLY A 265 27.14 37.85 -8.07
N ILE A 266 27.28 36.74 -8.78
CA ILE A 266 28.44 36.46 -9.66
C ILE A 266 28.24 37.10 -11.02
N LEU A 267 26.98 37.31 -11.43
CA LEU A 267 26.65 37.93 -12.71
C LEU A 267 26.71 39.46 -12.59
N PRO A 268 27.30 40.15 -13.57
CA PRO A 268 27.33 41.62 -13.58
C PRO A 268 25.90 42.17 -13.64
N GLU A 269 25.62 43.24 -12.88
CA GLU A 269 24.28 43.87 -12.79
C GLU A 269 23.76 44.40 -14.14
N ASP A 270 24.61 44.47 -15.17
CA ASP A 270 24.27 44.91 -16.51
C ASP A 270 24.80 43.92 -17.57
N ALA A 271 23.96 42.96 -17.99
CA ALA A 271 24.10 42.20 -19.23
C ALA A 271 22.71 41.94 -19.85
#